data_AF-A0A486R8J9-F1
#
_entry.id   AF-A0A486R8J9-F1
#
_cell.length_a   1.000
_cell.length_b   1.000
_cell.length_c   1.000
_cell.angle_alpha   90.00
_cell.angle_beta   90.00
_cell.angle_gamma   90.00
#
_symmetry.space_group_name_H-M   'P 1'
#
loop_
_entity.id
_entity.type
_entity.pdbx_description
1 polymer ?
#
loop_
_entity_poly.entity_id
_entity_poly.type
_entity_poly.pdbx_seq_one_letter_code
_entity_poly.pdbx_strand_id
1 'polypeptide(L)'
;MSIDNKVFPIYEGAQLRRRFTTEEEWKDWLRAHGAYGFRVAPYYSRCVVVFGADRYVETMKQLYGVDDSEFIGDAGGWVTDMGYFEADRSVHGVFLPDVRDEKTLWHEALHVAMSTAESHGVHLVDQEAITYLQGYIAEKLDAAFRQFKADKKAGGLPPVEAIVTRDPHSIRRGVYGSVKKVVKR
;
A
#
# COMPACT_ATOMS: atom_id res chain seq x y z
N MET A 1 -6.40 -8.14 29.22
CA MET A 1 -5.33 -9.02 28.71
C MET A 1 -4.73 -8.35 27.50
N SER A 2 -3.48 -7.88 27.59
CA SER A 2 -2.74 -7.34 26.45
C SER A 2 -2.30 -8.51 25.59
N ILE A 3 -3.12 -8.88 24.60
CA ILE A 3 -2.65 -9.71 23.49
C ILE A 3 -1.53 -8.89 22.84
N ASP A 4 -0.33 -9.44 22.76
CA ASP A 4 0.76 -8.82 21.99
C ASP A 4 0.18 -8.52 20.59
N ASN A 5 -0.07 -7.23 20.29
CA ASN A 5 -0.65 -6.76 19.02
C ASN A 5 0.34 -6.90 17.84
N LYS A 6 1.26 -7.88 17.93
CA LYS A 6 2.31 -8.16 16.98
C LYS A 6 1.75 -9.01 15.84
N VAL A 7 1.01 -8.36 14.95
CA VAL A 7 0.33 -9.00 13.81
C VAL A 7 0.75 -8.42 12.46
N PHE A 8 1.61 -7.39 12.47
CA PHE A 8 2.10 -6.73 11.26
C PHE A 8 3.45 -7.33 10.86
N PRO A 9 3.58 -7.93 9.67
CA PRO A 9 4.83 -8.49 9.20
C PRO A 9 5.76 -7.39 8.70
N ILE A 10 7.02 -7.52 9.06
CA ILE A 10 8.15 -6.86 8.43
C ILE A 10 9.09 -7.93 7.88
N TYR A 11 9.94 -7.54 6.94
CA TYR A 11 10.92 -8.43 6.31
C TYR A 11 12.32 -7.88 6.56
N GLU A 12 13.17 -8.72 7.17
CA GLU A 12 14.49 -8.33 7.64
C GLU A 12 15.61 -9.17 7.00
N GLY A 13 16.73 -8.50 6.71
CA GLY A 13 17.95 -9.10 6.17
C GLY A 13 17.86 -9.53 4.70
N ALA A 14 18.98 -9.98 4.15
CA ALA A 14 19.10 -10.38 2.74
C ALA A 14 18.18 -11.56 2.35
N GLN A 15 17.78 -12.38 3.34
CA GLN A 15 16.87 -13.51 3.15
C GLN A 15 15.38 -13.13 3.35
N LEU A 16 15.07 -11.85 3.61
CA LEU A 16 13.72 -11.34 3.84
C LEU A 16 12.94 -12.19 4.86
N ARG A 17 13.58 -12.50 6.00
CA ARG A 17 12.95 -13.31 7.05
C ARG A 17 11.78 -12.52 7.63
N ARG A 18 10.60 -13.12 7.62
CA ARG A 18 9.38 -12.50 8.13
C ARG A 18 9.37 -12.52 9.66
N ARG A 19 9.13 -11.36 10.27
CA ARG A 19 8.87 -11.20 11.71
C ARG A 19 7.61 -10.38 11.91
N PHE A 20 6.78 -10.75 12.89
CA PHE A 20 5.61 -9.97 13.25
C PHE A 20 5.93 -8.91 14.32
N THR A 21 5.31 -7.75 14.18
CA THR A 21 5.47 -6.59 15.04
C THR A 21 4.18 -5.78 15.18
N THR A 22 4.21 -4.72 15.99
CA THR A 22 3.12 -3.77 16.24
C THR A 22 2.86 -2.88 15.03
N GLU A 23 1.71 -2.19 15.02
CA GLU A 23 1.38 -1.27 13.92
C GLU A 23 2.38 -0.09 13.83
N GLU A 24 2.86 0.40 14.97
CA GLU A 24 3.80 1.52 15.04
C GLU A 24 5.17 1.14 14.46
N GLU A 25 5.75 0.00 14.88
CA GLU A 25 7.01 -0.49 14.31
C GLU A 25 6.88 -0.80 12.81
N TRP A 26 5.73 -1.33 12.38
CA TRP A 26 5.47 -1.58 10.96
C TRP A 26 5.41 -0.28 10.16
N LYS A 27 4.77 0.77 10.69
CA LYS A 27 4.74 2.10 10.05
C LYS A 27 6.14 2.71 9.93
N ASP A 28 6.96 2.60 10.98
CA ASP A 28 8.34 3.08 10.94
C ASP A 28 9.18 2.31 9.92
N TRP A 29 9.01 0.99 9.85
CA TRP A 29 9.65 0.15 8.84
C TRP A 29 9.21 0.53 7.41
N LEU A 30 7.91 0.77 7.17
CA LEU A 30 7.43 1.25 5.87
C LEU A 30 8.04 2.61 5.51
N ARG A 31 8.06 3.53 6.46
CA ARG A 31 8.57 4.89 6.28
C ARG A 31 10.06 4.90 5.91
N ALA A 32 10.85 4.01 6.50
CA ALA A 32 12.25 3.80 6.13
C ALA A 32 12.44 3.41 4.64
N HIS A 33 11.41 2.83 4.02
CA HIS A 33 11.39 2.46 2.60
C HIS A 33 10.62 3.48 1.73
N GLY A 34 10.20 4.61 2.30
CA GLY A 34 9.41 5.62 1.58
C GLY A 34 7.95 5.25 1.35
N ALA A 35 7.43 4.27 2.09
CA ALA A 35 6.02 3.89 2.11
C ALA A 35 5.32 4.37 3.38
N TYR A 36 3.99 4.38 3.36
CA TYR A 36 3.14 4.68 4.51
C TYR A 36 2.07 3.62 4.60
N GLY A 37 1.62 3.28 5.80
CA GLY A 37 0.61 2.24 5.94
C GLY A 37 -0.30 2.41 7.13
N PHE A 38 -1.44 1.73 7.06
CA PHE A 38 -2.44 1.69 8.11
C PHE A 38 -3.26 0.41 8.02
N ARG A 39 -3.89 0.05 9.14
CA ARG A 39 -4.93 -0.99 9.16
C ARG A 39 -6.24 -0.43 8.61
N VAL A 40 -6.89 -1.21 7.74
CA VAL A 40 -8.24 -0.94 7.22
C VAL A 40 -9.27 -1.43 8.25
N ALA A 41 -9.47 -0.65 9.33
CA ALA A 41 -10.34 -1.03 10.42
C ALA A 41 -11.82 -1.09 9.98
N PRO A 42 -12.65 -1.98 10.56
CA PRO A 42 -12.32 -2.94 11.62
C PRO A 42 -11.59 -4.21 11.14
N TYR A 43 -11.44 -4.39 9.83
CA TYR A 43 -10.85 -5.58 9.22
C TYR A 43 -9.35 -5.73 9.51
N TYR A 44 -8.82 -6.94 9.34
CA TYR A 44 -7.38 -7.21 9.44
C TYR A 44 -6.62 -6.88 8.14
N SER A 45 -7.32 -6.39 7.12
CA SER A 45 -6.72 -5.86 5.89
C SER A 45 -5.85 -4.64 6.21
N ARG A 46 -4.79 -4.49 5.44
CA ARG A 46 -3.80 -3.42 5.60
C ARG A 46 -3.61 -2.73 4.27
N CYS A 47 -3.30 -1.44 4.34
CA CYS A 47 -3.04 -0.63 3.17
C CYS A 47 -1.61 -0.10 3.27
N VAL A 48 -0.84 -0.27 2.21
CA VAL A 48 0.49 0.34 2.03
C VAL A 48 0.42 1.26 0.84
N VAL A 49 0.58 2.56 1.08
CA VAL A 49 0.56 3.60 0.07
C VAL A 49 1.96 4.14 -0.18
N VAL A 50 2.30 4.34 -1.46
CA VAL A 50 3.54 4.97 -1.89
C VAL A 50 3.21 6.09 -2.87
N PHE A 51 3.87 7.23 -2.70
CA PHE A 51 3.66 8.43 -3.51
C PHE A 51 4.73 8.57 -4.58
N GLY A 52 4.32 8.70 -5.84
CA GLY A 52 5.19 8.78 -7.00
C GLY A 52 5.45 7.42 -7.66
N ALA A 53 5.39 7.39 -8.99
CA ALA A 53 5.39 6.16 -9.79
C ALA A 53 6.67 5.33 -9.61
N ASP A 54 7.85 5.92 -9.88
CA ASP A 54 9.13 5.21 -9.79
C ASP A 54 9.38 4.70 -8.37
N ARG A 55 9.04 5.52 -7.37
CA ARG A 55 9.15 5.13 -5.96
C ARG A 55 8.24 3.96 -5.63
N TYR A 56 6.98 3.97 -6.09
CA TYR A 56 6.06 2.85 -5.88
C TYR A 56 6.65 1.56 -6.41
N VAL A 57 7.15 1.56 -7.66
CA VAL A 57 7.74 0.37 -8.29
C VAL A 57 8.90 -0.17 -7.46
N GLU A 58 9.88 0.67 -7.13
CA GLU A 58 11.06 0.23 -6.36
C GLU A 58 10.71 -0.20 -4.93
N THR A 59 9.70 0.45 -4.32
CA THR A 59 9.25 0.10 -2.98
C THR A 59 8.50 -1.23 -2.97
N MET A 60 7.62 -1.51 -3.94
CA MET A 60 6.92 -2.79 -4.03
C MET A 60 7.86 -3.93 -4.39
N LYS A 61 8.88 -3.68 -5.22
CA LYS A 61 10.00 -4.61 -5.42
C LYS A 61 10.64 -4.92 -4.08
N GLN A 62 11.12 -3.93 -3.35
CA GLN A 62 11.82 -4.13 -2.09
C GLN A 62 10.96 -4.87 -1.05
N LEU A 63 9.77 -4.36 -0.76
CA LEU A 63 8.93 -4.85 0.34
C LEU A 63 8.25 -6.19 0.04
N TYR A 64 7.78 -6.41 -1.20
CA TYR A 64 6.91 -7.54 -1.54
C TYR A 64 7.38 -8.38 -2.72
N GLY A 65 8.44 -7.95 -3.42
CA GLY A 65 9.05 -8.73 -4.50
C GLY A 65 8.30 -8.71 -5.80
N VAL A 66 7.53 -7.64 -6.01
CA VAL A 66 6.72 -7.50 -7.21
C VAL A 66 7.19 -6.27 -7.99
N ASP A 67 7.48 -6.48 -9.26
CA ASP A 67 7.75 -5.42 -10.22
C ASP A 67 6.45 -5.08 -10.98
N ASP A 68 5.87 -3.94 -10.63
CA ASP A 68 4.64 -3.41 -11.24
C ASP A 68 4.92 -2.33 -12.31
N SER A 69 6.16 -2.18 -12.78
CA SER A 69 6.57 -1.14 -13.73
C SER A 69 5.70 -1.07 -14.99
N GLU A 70 5.30 -2.22 -15.54
CA GLU A 70 4.45 -2.32 -16.74
C GLU A 70 3.05 -1.71 -16.55
N PHE A 71 2.58 -1.56 -15.30
CA PHE A 71 1.22 -1.11 -15.00
C PHE A 71 1.12 0.37 -14.61
N ILE A 72 2.19 0.92 -14.04
CA ILE A 72 2.19 2.23 -13.37
C ILE A 72 2.42 3.40 -14.35
N GLY A 73 3.11 3.20 -15.47
CA GLY A 73 3.59 4.29 -16.35
C GLY A 73 2.55 5.36 -16.73
N ASP A 74 1.32 4.96 -17.02
CA ASP A 74 0.22 5.86 -17.40
C ASP A 74 -0.88 6.00 -16.33
N ALA A 75 -0.69 5.38 -15.16
CA ALA A 75 -1.71 5.36 -14.12
C ALA A 75 -1.86 6.75 -13.46
N GLY A 76 -3.11 7.17 -13.23
CA GLY A 76 -3.42 8.32 -12.36
C GLY A 76 -3.31 7.97 -10.87
N GLY A 77 -3.61 6.72 -10.55
CA GLY A 77 -3.54 6.04 -9.26
C GLY A 77 -3.70 4.54 -9.50
N TRP A 78 -3.37 3.72 -8.50
CA TRP A 78 -3.49 2.26 -8.62
C TRP A 78 -3.63 1.58 -7.27
N VAL A 79 -4.44 0.53 -7.21
CA VAL A 79 -4.65 -0.33 -6.02
C VAL A 79 -4.52 -1.80 -6.43
N THR A 80 -3.77 -2.58 -5.65
CA THR A 80 -3.75 -4.04 -5.77
C THR A 80 -4.85 -4.68 -4.90
N ASP A 81 -5.43 -5.75 -5.42
CA ASP A 81 -6.40 -6.56 -4.67
C ASP A 81 -5.75 -7.38 -3.55
N MET A 82 -6.57 -7.83 -2.60
CA MET A 82 -6.14 -8.75 -1.55
C MET A 82 -5.59 -10.05 -2.16
N GLY A 83 -4.51 -10.56 -1.58
CA GLY A 83 -3.82 -11.76 -2.07
C GLY A 83 -2.82 -11.51 -3.19
N TYR A 84 -2.70 -10.28 -3.71
CA TYR A 84 -1.74 -9.93 -4.77
C TYR A 84 -0.28 -10.18 -4.34
N PHE A 85 0.07 -9.80 -3.11
CA PHE A 85 1.40 -10.02 -2.55
C PHE A 85 1.46 -11.37 -1.83
N GLU A 86 2.25 -12.32 -2.34
CA GLU A 86 2.38 -13.65 -1.71
C GLU A 86 3.01 -13.60 -0.32
N ALA A 87 3.97 -12.68 -0.13
CA ALA A 87 4.60 -12.44 1.16
C ALA A 87 3.56 -12.01 2.21
N ASP A 88 2.55 -11.25 1.78
CA ASP A 88 1.49 -10.72 2.63
C ASP A 88 0.15 -10.59 1.91
N ARG A 89 -0.67 -11.65 2.02
CA ARG A 89 -1.96 -11.71 1.34
C ARG A 89 -3.02 -10.77 1.91
N SER A 90 -2.77 -10.09 3.02
CA SER A 90 -3.73 -9.16 3.62
C SER A 90 -3.40 -7.69 3.39
N VAL A 91 -2.53 -7.39 2.42
CA VAL A 91 -2.12 -6.01 2.08
C VAL A 91 -2.66 -5.60 0.71
N HIS A 92 -3.25 -4.40 0.67
CA HIS A 92 -3.42 -3.59 -0.52
C HIS A 92 -2.19 -2.72 -0.74
N GLY A 93 -1.66 -2.73 -1.96
CA GLY A 93 -0.60 -1.84 -2.41
C GLY A 93 -1.21 -0.69 -3.20
N VAL A 94 -1.00 0.53 -2.75
CA VAL A 94 -1.63 1.73 -3.32
C VAL A 94 -0.57 2.68 -3.86
N PHE A 95 -0.69 3.04 -5.12
CA PHE A 95 0.06 4.12 -5.75
C PHE A 95 -0.83 5.35 -5.81
N LEU A 96 -0.30 6.47 -5.33
CA LEU A 96 -0.87 7.79 -5.55
C LEU A 96 0.20 8.72 -6.16
N PRO A 97 -0.21 9.73 -6.94
CA PRO A 97 0.72 10.72 -7.45
C PRO A 97 1.31 11.53 -6.28
N ASP A 98 2.50 12.10 -6.46
CA ASP A 98 3.17 12.89 -5.42
C ASP A 98 2.65 14.35 -5.31
N VAL A 99 1.68 14.68 -6.17
CA VAL A 99 0.86 15.89 -6.13
C VAL A 99 -0.51 15.58 -5.53
N ARG A 100 -1.11 16.57 -4.86
CA ARG A 100 -2.44 16.39 -4.26
C ARG A 100 -3.48 16.31 -5.37
N ASP A 101 -4.08 15.14 -5.53
CA ASP A 101 -5.26 14.91 -6.38
C ASP A 101 -6.34 14.22 -5.54
N GLU A 102 -7.30 15.03 -5.10
CA GLU A 102 -8.39 14.57 -4.24
C GLU A 102 -9.29 13.56 -4.95
N LYS A 103 -9.53 13.74 -6.25
CA LYS A 103 -10.39 12.83 -7.02
C LYS A 103 -9.76 11.45 -7.09
N THR A 104 -8.47 11.39 -7.42
CA THR A 104 -7.73 10.12 -7.45
C THR A 104 -7.67 9.49 -6.06
N LEU A 105 -7.43 10.27 -5.00
CA LEU A 105 -7.42 9.75 -3.62
C LEU A 105 -8.76 9.08 -3.25
N TRP A 106 -9.88 9.75 -3.49
CA TRP A 106 -11.20 9.18 -3.20
C TRP A 106 -11.54 7.97 -4.06
N HIS A 107 -11.08 7.97 -5.32
CA HIS A 107 -11.22 6.83 -6.23
C HIS A 107 -10.45 5.62 -5.72
N GLU A 108 -9.17 5.76 -5.38
CA GLU A 108 -8.37 4.64 -4.87
C GLU A 108 -8.87 4.17 -3.49
N ALA A 109 -9.38 5.09 -2.65
CA ALA A 109 -10.04 4.72 -1.40
C ALA A 109 -11.26 3.81 -1.63
N LEU A 110 -12.04 4.05 -2.69
CA LEU A 110 -13.17 3.20 -3.06
C LEU A 110 -12.70 1.80 -3.47
N HIS A 111 -11.62 1.70 -4.24
CA HIS A 111 -11.06 0.40 -4.64
C HIS A 111 -10.60 -0.43 -3.43
N VAL A 112 -9.91 0.19 -2.47
CA VAL A 112 -9.53 -0.48 -1.22
C VAL A 112 -10.77 -0.87 -0.42
N ALA A 113 -11.78 0.01 -0.31
CA ALA A 113 -13.01 -0.28 0.43
C ALA A 113 -13.76 -1.48 -0.15
N MET A 114 -13.99 -1.49 -1.47
CA MET A 114 -14.67 -2.59 -2.15
C MET A 114 -13.89 -3.90 -2.05
N SER A 115 -12.58 -3.87 -2.32
CA SER A 115 -11.74 -5.07 -2.29
C SER A 115 -11.62 -5.65 -0.87
N THR A 116 -11.53 -4.78 0.15
CA THR A 116 -11.63 -5.20 1.56
C THR A 116 -13.01 -5.80 1.83
N ALA A 117 -14.10 -5.10 1.53
CA ALA A 117 -15.45 -5.58 1.80
C ALA A 117 -15.74 -6.95 1.17
N GLU A 118 -15.42 -7.12 -0.11
CA GLU A 118 -15.55 -8.40 -0.83
C GLU A 118 -14.76 -9.52 -0.15
N SER A 119 -13.50 -9.25 0.25
CA SER A 119 -12.66 -10.24 0.93
C SER A 119 -13.15 -10.67 2.31
N HIS A 120 -14.01 -9.86 2.95
CA HIS A 120 -14.60 -10.14 4.25
C HIS A 120 -16.10 -10.49 4.17
N GLY A 121 -16.60 -10.76 2.96
CA GLY A 121 -17.98 -11.24 2.75
C GLY A 121 -19.07 -10.18 2.92
N VAL A 122 -18.73 -8.90 2.91
CA VAL A 122 -19.70 -7.81 2.93
C VAL A 122 -20.26 -7.62 1.52
N HIS A 123 -21.59 -7.61 1.41
CA HIS A 123 -22.22 -7.44 0.11
C HIS A 123 -22.10 -5.99 -0.36
N LEU A 124 -21.72 -5.78 -1.62
CA LEU A 124 -21.57 -4.44 -2.21
C LEU A 124 -22.88 -3.63 -2.26
N VAL A 125 -24.04 -4.29 -2.10
CA VAL A 125 -25.34 -3.61 -1.99
C VAL A 125 -25.49 -2.87 -0.66
N ASP A 126 -24.66 -3.18 0.34
CA ASP A 126 -24.60 -2.47 1.62
C ASP A 126 -23.81 -1.15 1.45
N GLN A 127 -24.39 -0.25 0.65
CA GLN A 127 -23.74 1.00 0.23
C GLN A 127 -23.29 1.86 1.42
N GLU A 128 -24.01 1.82 2.53
CA GLU A 128 -23.66 2.56 3.75
C GLU A 128 -22.32 2.07 4.34
N ALA A 129 -22.14 0.75 4.45
CA ALA A 129 -20.91 0.16 4.97
C ALA A 129 -19.70 0.48 4.08
N ILE A 130 -19.87 0.40 2.76
CA ILE A 130 -18.83 0.78 1.78
C ILE A 130 -18.50 2.27 1.89
N THR A 131 -19.52 3.13 2.03
CA THR A 131 -19.34 4.58 2.14
C THR A 131 -18.53 4.94 3.38
N TYR A 132 -18.86 4.38 4.54
CA TYR A 132 -18.10 4.62 5.77
C TYR A 132 -16.66 4.11 5.69
N LEU A 133 -16.46 2.92 5.10
CA LEU A 133 -15.14 2.35 4.91
C LEU A 133 -14.29 3.20 3.96
N GLN A 134 -14.87 3.65 2.85
CA GLN A 134 -14.22 4.57 1.91
C GLN A 134 -13.81 5.88 2.59
N GLY A 135 -14.71 6.49 3.37
CA GLY A 135 -14.41 7.72 4.11
C GLY A 135 -13.22 7.56 5.06
N TYR A 136 -13.22 6.48 5.86
CA TYR A 136 -12.09 6.15 6.73
C TYR A 136 -10.78 5.97 5.96
N ILE A 137 -10.80 5.23 4.84
CA ILE A 137 -9.61 4.99 4.02
C ILE A 137 -9.11 6.31 3.42
N ALA A 138 -10.01 7.16 2.91
CA ALA A 138 -9.67 8.46 2.35
C ALA A 138 -8.98 9.36 3.40
N GLU A 139 -9.49 9.40 4.63
CA GLU A 139 -8.85 10.13 5.74
C GLU A 139 -7.43 9.61 6.02
N LYS A 140 -7.23 8.28 6.00
CA LYS A 140 -5.91 7.66 6.21
C LYS A 140 -4.94 7.94 5.07
N LEU A 141 -5.42 7.92 3.82
CA LEU A 141 -4.61 8.28 2.64
C LEU A 141 -4.21 9.77 2.68
N ASP A 142 -5.12 10.67 3.08
CA ASP A 142 -4.80 12.10 3.22
C ASP A 142 -3.79 12.33 4.35
N ALA A 143 -3.92 11.64 5.48
CA ALA A 143 -2.93 11.68 6.55
C ALA A 143 -1.54 11.17 6.09
N ALA A 144 -1.51 10.06 5.33
CA ALA A 144 -0.28 9.54 4.74
C ALA A 144 0.34 10.54 3.75
N PHE A 145 -0.46 11.22 2.93
CA PHE A 145 0.02 12.25 2.01
C PHE A 145 0.65 13.44 2.76
N ARG A 146 0.02 13.91 3.84
CA ARG A 146 0.59 14.97 4.68
C ARG A 146 1.93 14.57 5.28
N GLN A 147 2.04 13.33 5.78
CA GLN A 147 3.30 12.80 6.31
C GLN A 147 4.36 12.70 5.21
N PHE A 148 4.00 12.21 4.02
CA PHE A 148 4.89 12.18 2.87
C PHE A 148 5.44 13.55 2.49
N LYS A 149 4.59 14.58 2.48
CA LYS A 149 5.04 15.96 2.21
C LYS A 149 5.99 16.48 3.27
N ALA A 150 5.76 16.14 4.54
CA ALA A 150 6.67 16.48 5.64
C ALA A 150 8.03 15.79 5.47
N ASP A 151 8.04 14.50 5.16
CA ASP A 151 9.26 13.70 4.99
C ASP A 151 10.06 14.14 3.75
N LYS A 152 9.38 14.40 2.63
CA LYS A 152 9.98 14.96 1.41
C LYS A 152 10.65 16.30 1.71
N LYS A 153 10.00 17.18 2.48
CA LYS A 153 10.54 18.49 2.87
C LYS A 153 11.74 18.36 3.81
N ALA A 154 11.75 17.37 4.69
CA ALA A 154 12.84 17.11 5.63
C ALA A 154 14.05 16.41 4.98
N GLY A 155 13.96 16.01 3.70
CA GLY A 155 14.98 15.19 3.04
C GLY A 155 15.06 13.76 3.57
N GLY A 156 14.01 13.29 4.26
CA GLY A 156 13.97 11.98 4.93
C GLY A 156 13.52 10.82 4.03
N LEU A 157 13.27 11.07 2.74
CA LEU A 157 12.90 10.00 1.81
C LEU A 157 14.16 9.35 1.22
N PRO A 158 14.23 8.01 1.16
CA PRO A 158 15.34 7.33 0.50
C PRO A 158 15.39 7.70 -1.00
N PRO A 159 16.57 7.87 -1.60
CA PRO A 159 16.71 7.99 -3.06
C PRO A 159 16.11 6.77 -3.75
N VAL A 160 15.45 6.94 -4.90
CA VAL A 160 14.69 5.85 -5.57
C VAL A 160 15.62 4.69 -5.94
N GLU A 161 16.78 5.03 -6.50
CA GLU A 161 17.86 4.14 -6.88
C GLU A 161 18.46 3.34 -5.72
N ALA A 162 18.22 3.75 -4.47
CA ALA A 162 18.73 3.11 -3.26
C ALA A 162 17.68 2.28 -2.51
N ILE A 163 16.42 2.25 -2.97
CA ILE A 163 15.33 1.54 -2.29
C ILE A 163 15.52 0.02 -2.39
N VAL A 164 15.84 -0.48 -3.57
CA VAL A 164 15.94 -1.92 -3.82
C VAL A 164 17.31 -2.43 -3.39
N THR A 165 17.30 -3.30 -2.38
CA THR A 165 18.48 -3.99 -1.86
C THR A 165 18.32 -5.51 -1.87
N ARG A 166 17.13 -6.03 -2.20
CA ARG A 166 16.86 -7.46 -2.37
C ARG A 166 17.56 -8.07 -3.59
N ASP A 167 17.72 -9.38 -3.59
CA ASP A 167 18.21 -10.14 -4.75
C ASP A 167 17.26 -9.98 -5.96
N PRO A 168 17.74 -9.54 -7.14
CA PRO A 168 16.93 -9.43 -8.35
C PRO A 168 16.20 -10.72 -8.74
N HIS A 169 16.77 -11.91 -8.47
CA HIS A 169 16.13 -13.20 -8.80
C HIS A 169 14.93 -13.51 -7.92
N SER A 170 14.79 -12.81 -6.79
CA SER A 170 13.63 -12.92 -5.92
C SER A 170 12.47 -12.01 -6.36
N ILE A 171 12.67 -11.14 -7.35
CA ILE A 171 11.65 -10.22 -7.85
C ILE A 171 10.91 -10.91 -9.00
N ARG A 172 9.59 -10.95 -8.90
CA ARG A 172 8.71 -11.42 -9.97
C ARG A 172 7.99 -10.25 -10.62
N ARG A 173 7.62 -10.40 -11.89
CA ARG A 173 6.70 -9.46 -12.54
C ARG A 173 5.32 -9.54 -11.88
N GLY A 174 4.68 -8.39 -11.74
CA GLY A 174 3.27 -8.29 -11.38
C GLY A 174 2.38 -9.00 -12.40
N VAL A 175 1.20 -9.43 -11.98
CA VAL A 175 0.26 -10.20 -12.82
C VAL A 175 -1.09 -9.49 -12.91
N TYR A 176 -1.71 -9.51 -14.09
CA TYR A 176 -2.98 -8.82 -14.38
C TYR A 176 -4.24 -9.57 -13.86
N GLY A 177 -4.11 -10.37 -12.80
CA GLY A 177 -5.19 -11.28 -12.37
C GLY A 177 -6.42 -10.61 -11.77
N SER A 178 -6.30 -9.36 -11.29
CA SER A 178 -7.35 -8.70 -10.50
C SER A 178 -7.01 -7.21 -10.35
N VAL A 179 -7.13 -6.45 -11.44
CA VAL A 179 -6.58 -5.09 -11.55
C VAL A 179 -7.68 -4.11 -11.96
N LYS A 180 -7.85 -3.02 -11.21
CA LYS A 180 -8.63 -1.84 -11.61
C LYS A 180 -7.67 -0.67 -11.88
N LYS A 181 -7.44 -0.33 -13.16
CA LYS A 181 -6.55 0.76 -13.60
C LYS A 181 -7.34 2.04 -13.85
N VAL A 182 -6.85 3.19 -13.37
CA VAL A 182 -7.36 4.52 -13.76
C VAL A 182 -6.51 5.08 -14.90
N VAL A 183 -7.14 5.27 -16.06
CA VAL A 183 -6.52 5.95 -17.21
C VAL A 183 -6.64 7.47 -17.02
N LYS A 184 -5.52 8.20 -17.17
CA LYS A 184 -5.52 9.67 -17.18
C LYS A 184 -6.49 10.18 -18.26
N ARG A 185 -7.40 11.09 -17.89
CA ARG A 185 -8.25 11.83 -18.84
C ARG A 185 -7.53 13.08 -19.30
#